data_AF-A0A389MK09-F1
#
_entry.id   AF-A0A389MK09-F1
#
_cell.length_a   1.000
_cell.length_b   1.000
_cell.length_c   1.000
_cell.angle_alpha   90.00
_cell.angle_beta   90.00
_cell.angle_gamma   90.00
#
_symmetry.space_group_name_H-M   'P 1'
#
loop_
_entity.id
_entity.type
_entity.pdbx_description
1 polymer ?
#
loop_
_entity_poly.entity_id
_entity_poly.type
_entity_poly.pdbx_seq_one_letter_code
_entity_poly.pdbx_strand_id
1 'polypeptide(L)'
;MELFTFALLFAVGAYVLKSKDESARIALLGQHLGNYQIEQLMETLSSGYLRALDGDTAERRAQIWQQMSGSELKLCEQFNRFVADFSHVDAADTRVSRLLVPFPYAAQLLPEASFDMRKLLYFTPKA
;
A
#
# COMPACT_ATOMS: atom_id res chain seq x y z
N MET A 1 -42.29 -7.38 12.00
CA MET A 1 -41.19 -7.98 12.79
C MET A 1 -40.29 -8.85 11.92
N GLU A 2 -40.83 -9.77 11.10
CA GLU A 2 -40.00 -10.69 10.30
C GLU A 2 -39.12 -10.02 9.24
N LEU A 3 -39.61 -9.01 8.53
CA LEU A 3 -38.80 -8.26 7.55
C LEU A 3 -37.56 -7.60 8.18
N PHE A 4 -37.71 -7.05 9.39
CA PHE A 4 -36.60 -6.45 10.13
C PHE A 4 -35.59 -7.50 10.59
N THR A 5 -36.06 -8.69 10.98
CA THR A 5 -35.19 -9.82 11.31
C THR A 5 -34.41 -10.31 10.09
N PHE A 6 -35.03 -10.43 8.92
CA PHE A 6 -34.34 -10.77 7.68
C PHE A 6 -33.35 -9.70 7.24
N ALA A 7 -33.72 -8.41 7.34
CA ALA A 7 -32.83 -7.30 7.04
C ALA A 7 -31.62 -7.26 7.99
N LEU A 8 -31.82 -7.52 9.27
CA LEU A 8 -30.75 -7.64 10.26
C LEU A 8 -29.79 -8.79 9.92
N LEU A 9 -30.33 -9.98 9.63
CA LEU A 9 -29.52 -11.14 9.24
C LEU A 9 -28.71 -10.85 7.97
N PHE A 10 -29.32 -10.21 6.98
CA PHE A 10 -28.63 -9.80 5.75
C PHE A 10 -27.51 -8.80 6.04
N ALA A 11 -27.78 -7.78 6.86
CA ALA A 11 -26.79 -6.77 7.24
C ALA A 11 -25.60 -7.38 7.98
N VAL A 12 -25.86 -8.31 8.91
CA VAL A 12 -24.80 -9.03 9.64
C VAL A 12 -23.99 -9.91 8.69
N GLY A 13 -24.66 -10.65 7.79
CA GLY A 13 -23.98 -11.48 6.78
C GLY A 13 -23.08 -10.64 5.86
N ALA A 14 -23.59 -9.52 5.35
CA ALA A 14 -22.82 -8.58 4.53
C ALA A 14 -21.63 -7.98 5.27
N TYR A 15 -21.82 -7.61 6.55
CA TYR A 15 -20.75 -7.07 7.39
C TYR A 15 -19.62 -8.08 7.62
N VAL A 16 -19.95 -9.35 7.93
CA VAL A 16 -18.96 -10.40 8.12
C VAL A 16 -18.18 -10.69 6.83
N LEU A 17 -18.87 -10.74 5.69
CA LEU A 17 -18.22 -10.94 4.38
C LEU A 17 -17.27 -9.79 4.04
N LYS A 18 -17.70 -8.54 4.28
CA LYS A 18 -16.85 -7.35 4.10
C LYS A 18 -15.62 -7.42 5.00
N SER A 19 -15.78 -7.70 6.28
CA SER A 19 -14.67 -7.73 7.23
C SER A 19 -13.62 -8.78 6.84
N LYS A 20 -14.05 -9.95 6.36
CA LYS A 20 -13.13 -11.01 5.90
C LYS A 20 -12.35 -10.60 4.65
N ASP A 21 -13.02 -10.05 3.65
CA ASP A 21 -12.40 -9.57 2.40
C ASP A 21 -11.37 -8.46 2.71
N GLU A 22 -11.71 -7.52 3.59
CA GLU A 22 -10.82 -6.44 4.01
C GLU A 22 -9.60 -6.97 4.77
N SER A 23 -9.79 -7.88 5.74
CA SER A 23 -8.67 -8.50 6.46
C SER A 23 -7.75 -9.32 5.55
N ALA A 24 -8.30 -10.06 4.58
CA ALA A 24 -7.51 -10.82 3.62
C ALA A 24 -6.64 -9.90 2.74
N ARG A 25 -7.20 -8.78 2.28
CA ARG A 25 -6.48 -7.78 1.48
C ARG A 25 -5.39 -7.09 2.26
N ILE A 26 -5.68 -6.69 3.50
CA ILE A 26 -4.68 -6.09 4.40
C ILE A 26 -3.58 -7.09 4.70
N ALA A 27 -3.92 -8.36 4.96
CA ALA A 27 -2.94 -9.41 5.20
C ALA A 27 -2.06 -9.67 3.97
N LEU A 28 -2.63 -9.72 2.77
CA LEU A 28 -1.88 -9.86 1.52
C LEU A 28 -0.90 -8.69 1.34
N LEU A 29 -1.38 -7.46 1.49
CA LEU A 29 -0.52 -6.28 1.38
C LEU A 29 0.57 -6.30 2.45
N GLY A 30 0.22 -6.61 3.70
CA GLY A 30 1.15 -6.68 4.83
C GLY A 30 2.19 -7.80 4.68
N GLN A 31 1.83 -8.95 4.13
CA GLN A 31 2.75 -10.05 3.85
C GLN A 31 3.77 -9.67 2.78
N HIS A 32 3.35 -8.99 1.71
CA HIS A 32 4.25 -8.57 0.64
C HIS A 32 5.10 -7.35 1.02
N LEU A 33 4.51 -6.36 1.70
CA LEU A 33 5.19 -5.13 2.10
C LEU A 33 6.10 -5.34 3.32
N GLY A 34 5.69 -6.16 4.28
CA GLY A 34 6.41 -6.40 5.54
C GLY A 34 7.76 -7.11 5.40
N ASN A 35 8.03 -7.70 4.23
CA ASN A 35 9.35 -8.27 3.92
C ASN A 35 10.41 -7.19 3.62
N TYR A 36 10.00 -5.93 3.48
CA TYR A 36 10.83 -4.80 3.09
C TYR A 36 10.90 -3.75 4.20
N GLN A 37 12.00 -3.00 4.25
CA GLN A 37 12.20 -1.90 5.21
C GLN A 37 11.76 -0.55 4.62
N ILE A 38 10.80 -0.56 3.67
CA ILE A 38 10.33 0.64 2.96
C ILE A 38 9.80 1.68 3.96
N GLU A 39 9.01 1.25 4.95
CA GLU A 39 8.47 2.14 5.98
C GLU A 39 9.57 2.79 6.83
N GLN A 40 10.49 1.99 7.35
CA GLN A 40 11.61 2.48 8.17
C GLN A 40 12.55 3.41 7.37
N LEU A 41 12.80 3.10 6.10
CA LEU A 41 13.60 3.93 5.21
C LEU A 41 12.91 5.25 4.90
N MET A 42 11.59 5.25 4.66
CA MET A 42 10.80 6.47 4.47
C MET A 42 10.78 7.35 5.73
N GLU A 43 10.63 6.75 6.92
CA GLU A 43 10.70 7.47 8.20
C GLU A 43 12.09 8.10 8.38
N THR A 44 13.15 7.34 8.09
CA THR A 44 14.54 7.81 8.19
C THR A 44 14.79 8.99 7.25
N LEU A 45 14.32 8.90 6.01
CA LEU A 45 14.44 9.98 5.01
C LEU A 45 13.65 11.21 5.43
N SER A 46 12.38 11.04 5.80
CA SER A 46 11.52 12.15 6.25
C SER A 46 12.13 12.89 7.44
N SER A 47 12.52 12.14 8.48
CA SER A 47 13.14 12.68 9.69
C SER A 47 14.50 13.33 9.40
N GLY A 48 15.30 12.71 8.52
CA GLY A 48 16.61 13.20 8.12
C GLY A 48 16.53 14.49 7.31
N TYR A 49 15.56 14.60 6.40
CA TYR A 49 15.32 15.83 5.64
C TYR A 49 14.83 16.97 6.54
N LEU A 50 13.90 16.72 7.46
CA LEU A 50 13.47 17.73 8.43
C LEU A 50 14.66 18.23 9.27
N ARG A 51 15.49 17.31 9.79
CA ARG A 51 16.71 17.69 10.52
C ARG A 51 17.72 18.45 9.67
N ALA A 52 17.81 18.12 8.38
CA ALA A 52 18.67 18.85 7.48
C ALA A 52 18.15 20.27 7.22
N LEU A 53 16.83 20.48 7.24
CA LEU A 53 16.25 21.83 7.14
C LEU A 53 16.48 22.65 8.40
N ASP A 54 16.45 22.02 9.57
CA ASP A 54 16.72 22.65 10.88
C ASP A 54 18.22 22.81 11.22
N GLY A 55 19.13 22.40 10.32
CA GLY A 55 20.56 22.31 10.60
C GLY A 55 21.29 23.66 10.65
N ASP A 56 21.88 23.97 11.81
CA ASP A 56 22.57 25.24 12.12
C ASP A 56 23.74 25.60 11.17
N THR A 57 24.55 24.62 10.74
CA THR A 57 25.73 24.86 9.88
C THR A 57 25.65 24.14 8.54
N ALA A 58 26.25 24.73 7.51
CA ALA A 58 26.27 24.17 6.15
C ALA A 58 26.98 22.80 6.09
N GLU A 59 28.05 22.63 6.87
CA GLU A 59 28.82 21.37 6.94
C GLU A 59 27.97 20.22 7.51
N ARG A 60 27.20 20.48 8.57
CA ARG A 60 26.32 19.48 9.19
C ARG A 60 25.18 19.08 8.25
N ARG A 61 24.62 20.04 7.52
CA ARG A 61 23.60 19.78 6.49
C ARG A 61 24.14 18.91 5.37
N ALA A 62 25.34 19.20 4.86
CA ALA A 62 25.97 18.40 3.81
C ALA A 62 26.19 16.95 4.26
N GLN A 63 26.62 16.73 5.50
CA GLN A 63 26.77 15.39 6.06
C GLN A 63 25.43 14.63 6.12
N ILE A 64 24.36 15.29 6.56
CA ILE A 64 23.02 14.66 6.62
C ILE A 64 22.54 14.31 5.21
N TRP A 65 22.68 15.21 4.22
CA TRP A 65 22.27 14.93 2.84
C TRP A 65 23.03 13.76 2.22
N GLN A 66 24.33 13.65 2.49
CA GLN A 66 25.12 12.52 2.00
C GLN A 66 24.67 11.19 2.62
N GLN A 67 24.29 11.19 3.89
CA GLN A 67 23.68 10.02 4.53
C GLN A 67 22.30 9.69 3.92
N MET A 68 21.46 10.70 3.65
CA MET A 68 20.13 10.49 3.07
C MET A 68 20.19 9.93 1.66
N SER A 69 21.17 10.35 0.85
CA SER A 69 21.38 9.82 -0.51
C SER A 69 21.55 8.30 -0.51
N GLY A 70 22.29 7.76 0.47
CA GLY A 70 22.47 6.32 0.63
C GLY A 70 21.19 5.59 1.06
N SER A 71 20.37 6.21 1.91
CA SER A 71 19.07 5.67 2.31
C SER A 71 18.04 5.72 1.17
N GLU A 72 18.09 6.76 0.33
CA GLU A 72 17.22 6.92 -0.83
C GLU A 72 17.49 5.85 -1.88
N LEU A 73 18.76 5.58 -2.20
CA LEU A 73 19.11 4.50 -3.12
C LEU A 73 18.61 3.15 -2.61
N LYS A 74 18.79 2.86 -1.32
CA LYS A 74 18.27 1.63 -0.69
C LYS A 74 16.75 1.55 -0.74
N LEU A 75 16.06 2.67 -0.54
CA LEU A 75 14.60 2.73 -0.66
C LEU A 75 14.15 2.41 -2.08
N CYS A 76 14.78 3.02 -3.10
CA CYS A 76 14.49 2.71 -4.51
C CYS A 76 14.73 1.24 -4.84
N GLU A 77 15.85 0.67 -4.39
CA GLU A 77 16.16 -0.75 -4.61
C GLU A 77 15.13 -1.68 -3.96
N GLN A 78 14.79 -1.44 -2.69
CA GLN A 78 13.80 -2.26 -1.98
C GLN A 78 12.40 -2.11 -2.57
N PHE A 79 12.01 -0.89 -2.93
CA PHE A 79 10.73 -0.64 -3.58
C PHE A 79 10.65 -1.33 -4.95
N ASN A 80 11.71 -1.27 -5.75
CA ASN A 80 11.74 -1.96 -7.05
C ASN A 80 11.65 -3.49 -6.89
N ARG A 81 12.30 -4.07 -5.89
CA ARG A 81 12.16 -5.50 -5.56
C ARG A 81 10.74 -5.83 -5.11
N PHE A 82 10.14 -4.99 -4.27
CA PHE A 82 8.74 -5.13 -3.87
C PHE A 82 7.81 -5.12 -5.09
N VAL A 83 7.99 -4.19 -6.02
CA VAL A 83 7.20 -4.12 -7.26
C VAL A 83 7.39 -5.37 -8.11
N ALA A 84 8.63 -5.86 -8.24
CA ALA A 84 8.92 -7.08 -8.99
C ALA A 84 8.23 -8.30 -8.36
N ASP A 85 8.35 -8.49 -7.05
CA ASP A 85 7.70 -9.58 -6.32
C ASP A 85 6.17 -9.47 -6.39
N PHE A 86 5.63 -8.26 -6.20
CA PHE A 86 4.19 -8.01 -6.25
C PHE A 86 3.61 -8.24 -7.66
N SER A 87 4.43 -8.14 -8.71
CA SER A 87 4.00 -8.45 -10.08
C SER A 87 3.63 -9.93 -10.29
N HIS A 88 4.17 -10.82 -9.46
CA HIS A 88 3.88 -12.26 -9.50
C HIS A 88 2.60 -12.67 -8.76
N VAL A 89 1.99 -11.77 -7.99
CA VAL A 89 0.72 -12.03 -7.29
C VAL A 89 -0.43 -12.17 -8.29
N ASP A 90 -1.40 -13.03 -7.99
CA ASP A 90 -2.56 -13.26 -8.86
C ASP A 90 -3.31 -11.96 -9.15
N ALA A 91 -3.64 -11.75 -10.43
CA ALA A 91 -4.42 -10.62 -10.91
C ALA A 91 -5.78 -10.47 -10.20
N ALA A 92 -6.39 -11.58 -9.79
CA ALA A 92 -7.68 -11.57 -9.09
C ALA A 92 -7.56 -10.94 -7.70
N ASP A 93 -6.42 -11.14 -7.04
CA ASP A 93 -6.17 -10.69 -5.66
C ASP A 93 -5.59 -9.28 -5.61
N THR A 94 -4.93 -8.83 -6.68
CA THR A 94 -4.38 -7.46 -6.79
C THR A 94 -5.37 -6.42 -7.31
N ARG A 95 -6.61 -6.82 -7.62
CA ARG A 95 -7.64 -5.88 -8.09
C ARG A 95 -8.20 -5.05 -6.94
N VAL A 96 -8.23 -3.74 -7.14
CA VAL A 96 -8.77 -2.75 -6.21
C VAL A 96 -10.03 -2.12 -6.81
N SER A 97 -11.09 -2.04 -6.01
CA SER A 97 -12.37 -1.44 -6.43
C SER A 97 -12.25 0.08 -6.59
N ARG A 98 -12.90 0.64 -7.62
CA ARG A 98 -13.06 2.09 -7.83
C ARG A 98 -14.35 2.65 -7.24
N LEU A 99 -15.20 1.79 -6.68
CA LEU A 99 -16.50 2.19 -6.16
C LEU A 99 -16.33 3.08 -4.91
N LEU A 100 -17.14 4.14 -4.83
CA LEU A 100 -17.17 5.06 -3.70
C LEU A 100 -17.62 4.37 -2.39
N VAL A 101 -18.42 3.31 -2.52
CA VAL A 101 -18.92 2.52 -1.38
C VAL A 101 -18.17 1.19 -1.35
N PRO A 102 -17.60 0.80 -0.19
CA PRO A 102 -16.91 -0.48 -0.05
C PRO A 102 -17.93 -1.62 -0.13
N PHE A 103 -17.99 -2.26 -1.29
CA PHE A 103 -18.81 -3.44 -1.52
C PHE A 103 -17.92 -4.70 -1.50
N PRO A 104 -18.25 -5.71 -0.68
CA PRO A 104 -17.43 -6.90 -0.53
C PRO A 104 -17.28 -7.62 -1.88
N TYR A 105 -16.06 -8.06 -2.21
CA TYR A 105 -15.77 -8.73 -3.48
C TYR A 105 -16.11 -7.90 -4.74
N ALA A 106 -16.29 -6.58 -4.63
CA ALA A 106 -16.59 -5.72 -5.78
C ALA A 106 -15.59 -5.87 -6.93
N ALA A 107 -14.30 -6.03 -6.59
CA ALA A 107 -13.24 -6.26 -7.55
C ALA A 107 -13.37 -7.57 -8.36
N GLN A 108 -14.04 -8.59 -7.80
CA GLN A 108 -14.27 -9.88 -8.45
C GLN A 108 -15.60 -9.87 -9.23
N LEU A 109 -16.63 -9.23 -8.67
CA LEU A 109 -17.98 -9.18 -9.25
C LEU A 109 -18.14 -8.13 -10.36
N LEU A 110 -17.38 -7.03 -10.29
CA LEU A 110 -17.45 -5.90 -11.22
C LEU A 110 -16.02 -5.54 -11.72
N PRO A 111 -15.42 -6.36 -12.60
CA PRO A 111 -14.05 -6.14 -13.08
C PRO A 111 -13.86 -4.78 -13.75
N GLU A 112 -14.87 -4.28 -14.47
CA GLU A 112 -14.87 -2.97 -15.14
C GLU A 112 -14.79 -1.78 -14.16
N ALA A 113 -15.32 -1.95 -12.94
CA ALA A 113 -15.25 -0.97 -11.87
C ALA A 113 -14.03 -1.19 -10.95
N SER A 114 -13.02 -1.93 -11.41
CA SER A 114 -11.80 -2.21 -10.66
C SER A 114 -10.55 -1.83 -11.46
N PHE A 115 -9.40 -1.76 -10.80
CA PHE A 115 -8.10 -1.65 -11.46
C PHE A 115 -7.09 -2.62 -10.86
N ASP A 116 -6.09 -2.98 -11.65
CA ASP A 116 -4.99 -3.85 -11.21
C ASP A 116 -3.89 -3.00 -10.57
N MET A 117 -3.63 -3.23 -9.28
CA MET A 117 -2.62 -2.50 -8.51
C MET A 117 -1.21 -2.70 -9.08
N ARG A 118 -0.92 -3.85 -9.69
CA ARG A 118 0.40 -4.14 -10.30
C ARG A 118 0.74 -3.14 -11.40
N LYS A 119 -0.27 -2.70 -12.16
CA LYS A 119 -0.11 -1.70 -13.23
C LYS A 119 0.17 -0.30 -12.71
N LEU A 120 -0.31 0.03 -11.50
CA LEU A 120 -0.01 1.31 -10.86
C LEU A 120 1.38 1.32 -10.23
N LEU A 121 1.77 0.18 -9.63
CA LEU A 121 3.06 0.03 -8.96
C LEU A 121 4.23 -0.08 -9.94
N TYR A 122 3.99 -0.47 -11.19
CA TYR A 122 4.97 -0.40 -12.27
C TYR A 122 5.25 1.06 -12.64
N PHE A 123 5.92 1.80 -11.76
CA PHE A 123 6.39 3.14 -12.02
C PHE A 123 7.73 3.03 -12.76
N THR A 124 7.73 3.37 -14.05
CA THR A 124 8.98 3.48 -14.81
C THR A 124 9.64 4.80 -14.39
N PRO A 125 10.83 4.82 -13.79
CA PRO A 125 11.53 6.07 -13.55
C PRO A 125 11.80 6.72 -14.91
N LYS A 126 11.19 7.89 -15.14
CA LYS A 126 11.55 8.73 -16.27
C LYS A 126 12.97 9.23 -16.00
N ALA A 127 13.93 8.66 -16.73
CA ALA A 127 15.30 9.15 -16.81
C ALA A 127 15.35 10.58 -17.38
#